data_AF-A0A9E1QCF1-F1
#
_entry.id   AF-A0A9E1QCF1-F1
#
_cell.length_a   1.000
_cell.length_b   1.000
_cell.length_c   1.000
_cell.angle_alpha   90.00
_cell.angle_beta   90.00
_cell.angle_gamma   90.00
#
_symmetry.space_group_name_H-M   'P 1'
#
loop_
_entity.id
_entity.type
_entity.pdbx_description
1 polymer ?
#
loop_
_entity_poly.entity_id
_entity_poly.type
_entity_poly.pdbx_seq_one_letter_code
_entity_poly.pdbx_strand_id
1 'polypeptide(L)' 'MYLTKEVKETIFEKHGNSKTNTGSAEGQIALFTHRINHLTGHLKQNRKDFNTERSLV' A
#
# COMPACT_ATOMS: atom_id res chain seq x y z
N MET A 1 -1.85 5.34 7.68
CA MET A 1 -0.94 5.42 6.51
C MET A 1 -1.31 6.63 5.68
N TYR A 2 -0.49 7.67 5.66
CA TYR A 2 -0.59 8.73 4.67
C TYR A 2 0.27 8.34 3.47
N LEU A 3 -0.35 7.84 2.40
CA LEU A 3 0.36 7.78 1.11
C LEU A 3 0.39 9.20 0.56
N THR A 4 1.58 9.77 0.45
CA THR A 4 1.74 11.01 -0.29
C THR A 4 1.52 10.75 -1.78
N LYS A 5 1.22 11.83 -2.51
CA LYS A 5 0.92 11.73 -3.95
C LYS A 5 2.13 11.20 -4.73
N GLU A 6 3.34 11.58 -4.31
CA GLU A 6 4.58 11.16 -4.98
C GLU A 6 4.80 9.65 -4.88
N VAL A 7 4.49 9.04 -3.72
CA VAL A 7 4.64 7.59 -3.51
C VAL A 7 3.65 6.81 -4.38
N LYS A 8 2.42 7.29 -4.51
CA LYS A 8 1.44 6.67 -5.42
C LYS A 8 1.91 6.73 -6.87
N GLU A 9 2.33 7.91 -7.31
CA GLU A 9 2.79 8.13 -8.69
C GLU A 9 4.00 7.23 -9.02
N THR A 10 4.95 7.06 -8.09
CA THR A 10 6.10 6.16 -8.30
C THR A 10 5.71 4.67 -8.35
N ILE A 11 4.71 4.25 -7.57
CA ILE A 11 4.22 2.86 -7.61
C ILE A 11 3.54 2.57 -8.96
N PHE A 12 2.65 3.45 -9.41
CA PHE A 12 1.96 3.28 -10.69
C PHE A 12 2.89 3.46 -11.91
N GLU A 13 3.91 4.30 -11.82
CA GLU A 13 4.94 4.41 -12.86
C GLU A 13 5.74 3.11 -13.01
N LYS A 14 6.10 2.47 -11.89
CA LYS A 14 6.90 1.24 -11.90
C LYS A 14 6.12 -0.02 -12.25
N HIS A 15 4.86 -0.12 -11.82
CA HIS A 15 4.09 -1.35 -11.88
C HIS A 15 2.81 -1.25 -12.73
N GLY A 16 2.32 -0.05 -13.03
CA GLY A 16 1.07 0.17 -13.77
C GLY A 16 1.23 0.49 -15.26
N ASN A 17 2.43 0.31 -15.82
CA ASN A 17 2.85 0.73 -17.17
C ASN A 17 2.78 2.25 -17.47
N SER A 18 1.94 3.00 -16.76
CA SER A 18 1.81 4.46 -16.88
C SER A 18 1.36 5.06 -15.55
N LYS A 19 1.88 6.26 -15.24
CA LYS A 19 1.44 7.10 -14.09
C LYS A 19 -0.06 7.39 -14.08
N THR A 20 -0.70 7.39 -15.25
CA THR A 20 -2.15 7.68 -15.39
C THR A 20 -3.01 6.43 -15.29
N ASN A 21 -2.42 5.22 -15.42
CA ASN A 21 -3.16 3.98 -15.36
C ASN A 21 -3.26 3.45 -13.93
N THR A 22 -4.10 4.11 -13.14
CA THR A 22 -4.38 3.72 -11.76
C THR A 22 -5.29 2.51 -11.66
N GLY A 23 -5.91 2.04 -12.76
CA GLY A 23 -6.87 0.93 -12.76
C GLY A 23 -6.26 -0.44 -13.07
N SER A 24 -4.98 -0.50 -13.42
CA SER A 24 -4.27 -1.76 -13.73
C SER A 24 -4.23 -2.69 -12.52
N ALA A 25 -4.38 -4.00 -12.78
CA ALA A 25 -4.29 -5.01 -11.74
C ALA A 25 -2.91 -4.99 -11.09
N GLU A 26 -1.84 -4.88 -11.88
CA GLU A 26 -0.45 -4.85 -11.43
C GLU A 26 -0.15 -3.61 -10.58
N GLY A 27 -0.63 -2.43 -10.98
CA GLY A 27 -0.47 -1.20 -10.21
C GLY A 27 -1.20 -1.24 -8.87
N GLN A 28 -2.43 -1.78 -8.85
CA GLN A 28 -3.21 -1.96 -7.62
C GLN A 28 -2.61 -3.01 -6.70
N ILE A 29 -2.13 -4.15 -7.23
CA ILE A 29 -1.41 -5.15 -6.46
C ILE A 29 -0.18 -4.52 -5.79
N ALA A 30 0.63 -3.76 -6.54
CA ALA A 30 1.81 -3.10 -5.99
C ALA A 30 1.45 -2.09 -4.88
N LEU A 31 0.35 -1.34 -5.05
CA LEU A 31 -0.16 -0.43 -4.02
C LEU A 31 -0.59 -1.19 -2.75
N PHE A 32 -1.31 -2.30 -2.89
CA PHE A 32 -1.71 -3.13 -1.75
C PHE A 32 -0.51 -3.79 -1.07
N THR A 33 0.47 -4.28 -1.82
CA THR A 33 1.72 -4.82 -1.27
C THR A 33 2.46 -3.78 -0.44
N HIS A 34 2.57 -2.54 -0.94
CA HIS A 34 3.19 -1.45 -0.20
C HIS A 34 2.44 -1.15 1.11
N ARG A 35 1.10 -1.12 1.05
CA ARG A 35 0.24 -0.93 2.24
C ARG A 35 0.39 -2.06 3.26
N ILE A 36 0.40 -3.32 2.81
CA ILE A 36 0.56 -4.49 3.68
C ILE A 36 1.89 -4.41 4.41
N ASN A 37 3.00 -4.19 3.69
CA ASN A 37 4.33 -4.09 4.30
C ASN A 37 4.40 -3.00 5.39
N HIS A 38 3.79 -1.84 5.13
CA HIS A 38 3.74 -0.75 6.11
C HIS A 38 2.90 -1.13 7.34
N LEU A 39 1.70 -1.67 7.15
CA LEU A 39 0.82 -2.06 8.25
C LEU A 39 1.40 -3.23 9.07
N THR A 40 2.04 -4.20 8.43
CA THR A 40 2.76 -5.27 9.12
C THR A 40 3.88 -4.70 10.01
N GLY A 41 4.64 -3.72 9.53
CA GLY A 41 5.65 -3.03 10.35
C GLY A 41 5.04 -2.29 11.54
N HIS A 42 3.92 -1.59 11.31
CA HIS A 42 3.18 -0.88 12.35
C HIS A 42 2.67 -1.82 13.45
N LEU A 43 2.06 -2.95 13.07
CA LEU A 43 1.53 -3.94 14.01
C LEU A 43 2.63 -4.68 14.80
N LYS A 44 3.82 -4.87 14.21
CA LYS A 44 4.97 -5.41 14.96
C LYS A 44 5.36 -4.53 16.16
N GLN A 45 5.25 -3.21 16.01
CA GLN A 45 5.48 -2.25 17.09
C GLN A 45 4.25 -2.11 18.01
N ASN A 46 3.05 -2.19 17.44
CA ASN A 46 1.77 -2.00 18.14
C ASN A 46 0.99 -3.31 18.24
N ARG A 47 1.53 -4.29 18.96
CA ARG A 47 0.97 -5.66 19.04
C ARG A 47 -0.44 -5.78 19.63
N LYS A 48 -0.96 -4.71 20.24
CA LYS A 48 -2.31 -4.66 20.83
C LYS A 48 -3.32 -3.96 19.92
N ASP A 49 -2.92 -3.49 18.75
CA ASP A 49 -3.82 -2.82 17.81
C ASP A 49 -4.57 -3.84 16.94
N PHE A 50 -5.56 -4.48 17.55
CA PHE A 50 -6.42 -5.48 16.90
C PHE A 50 -7.35 -4.88 15.83
N ASN A 51 -7.64 -3.58 15.92
CA ASN A 51 -8.49 -2.89 14.94
C ASN A 51 -7.77 -2.73 13.60
N THR A 52 -6.50 -2.32 13.65
CA THR A 52 -5.65 -2.24 12.46
C THR A 52 -5.31 -3.62 11.92
N GLU A 53 -5.10 -4.61 12.79
CA GLU A 53 -4.92 -6.02 12.37
C GLU A 53 -6.14 -6.55 11.60
N ARG A 54 -7.36 -6.33 12.13
CA ARG A 54 -8.59 -6.70 11.43
C ARG A 54 -8.79 -5.95 10.11
N SER A 55 -8.20 -4.78 9.95
CA SER A 55 -8.26 -4.00 8.70
C SER A 55 -7.21 -4.44 7.68
N LEU A 56 -6.24 -5.27 8.09
CA LEU A 56 -5.18 -5.83 7.23
C LEU A 56 -5.57 -7.21 6.67
N VAL A 57 -6.33 -7.99 7.44
CA VAL A 57 -6.86 -9.31 7.08
C VAL A 57 -8.13 -9.19 6.25
#